data_AF-A0A847CXA1-F1
#
_entry.id   AF-A0A847CXA1-F1
#
_cell.length_a   1.000
_cell.length_b   1.000
_cell.length_c   1.000
_cell.angle_alpha   90.00
_cell.angle_beta   90.00
_cell.angle_gamma   90.00
#
_symmetry.space_group_name_H-M   'P 1'
#
loop_
_entity.id
_entity.type
_entity.pdbx_description
1 polymer ?
#
loop_
_entity_poly.entity_id
_entity_poly.type
_entity_poly.pdbx_seq_one_letter_code
_entity_poly.pdbx_strand_id
1 'polypeptide(L)'
;MIELDQKAEILMQYFRENKSQRAISRDMKISRDTVSKYIKEFESKNEQLNDLAGDEEKNRSEILLLIEEMASKPKYDTSNRNKTKLTDDVIKNIRKLIDLIPYALTTYDLHIH
;
A
#
# COMPACT_ATOMS: atom_id res chain seq x y z
N MET A 1 -6.80 -2.51 4.68
CA MET A 1 -6.06 -3.38 3.75
C MET A 1 -7.10 -4.17 2.99
N ILE A 2 -6.93 -4.37 1.69
CA ILE A 2 -7.87 -5.17 0.89
C ILE A 2 -7.47 -6.63 1.01
N GLU A 3 -8.47 -7.48 1.16
CA GLU A 3 -8.30 -8.94 1.20
C GLU A 3 -8.20 -9.52 -0.22
N LEU A 4 -7.70 -10.74 -0.35
CA LEU A 4 -7.48 -11.38 -1.65
C LEU A 4 -8.79 -11.63 -2.42
N ASP A 5 -9.85 -12.00 -1.70
CA ASP A 5 -11.21 -12.16 -2.22
C ASP A 5 -11.74 -10.85 -2.81
N GLN A 6 -11.54 -9.73 -2.11
CA GLN A 6 -11.93 -8.41 -2.58
C GLN A 6 -11.13 -7.99 -3.82
N LYS A 7 -9.84 -8.32 -3.91
CA LYS A 7 -9.05 -8.08 -5.14
C LYS A 7 -9.59 -8.91 -6.30
N ALA A 8 -9.91 -10.19 -6.08
CA ALA A 8 -10.48 -11.06 -7.11
C ALA A 8 -11.86 -10.57 -7.58
N GLU A 9 -12.71 -10.14 -6.64
CA GLU A 9 -14.04 -9.58 -6.90
C GLU A 9 -13.97 -8.30 -7.75
N ILE A 10 -13.03 -7.39 -7.46
CA ILE A 10 -12.78 -6.20 -8.30
C ILE A 10 -12.48 -6.60 -9.74
N LEU A 11 -11.59 -7.58 -9.93
CA LEU A 11 -11.19 -8.04 -11.27
C LEU A 11 -12.34 -8.73 -11.99
N MET A 12 -13.13 -9.56 -11.29
CA MET A 12 -14.33 -10.19 -11.86
C MET A 12 -15.37 -9.17 -12.32
N GLN A 13 -15.70 -8.20 -11.48
CA GLN A 13 -16.69 -7.17 -11.83
C GLN A 13 -16.24 -6.30 -13.01
N TYR A 14 -14.94 -6.02 -13.11
CA TYR A 14 -14.41 -5.24 -14.23
C TYR A 14 -14.37 -6.04 -15.53
N PHE A 15 -13.70 -7.21 -15.54
CA PHE A 15 -13.43 -7.96 -16.77
C PHE A 15 -14.58 -8.87 -17.22
N ARG A 16 -15.37 -9.43 -16.28
CA ARG A 16 -16.49 -10.33 -16.62
C ARG A 16 -17.81 -9.58 -16.71
N GLU A 17 -18.07 -8.68 -15.77
CA GLU A 17 -19.36 -7.96 -15.70
C GLU A 17 -19.33 -6.60 -16.42
N ASN A 18 -18.18 -6.19 -16.98
CA ASN A 18 -17.98 -4.91 -17.68
C ASN A 18 -18.42 -3.69 -16.84
N LYS A 19 -18.32 -3.77 -15.51
CA LYS A 19 -18.66 -2.65 -14.63
C LYS A 19 -17.58 -1.59 -14.66
N SER A 20 -18.00 -0.32 -14.66
CA SER A 20 -17.06 0.80 -14.51
C SER A 20 -16.40 0.81 -13.12
N GLN A 21 -15.18 1.32 -13.03
CA GLN A 21 -14.47 1.51 -11.74
C GLN A 21 -15.31 2.28 -10.71
N ARG A 22 -16.14 3.22 -11.17
CA ARG A 22 -17.05 3.99 -10.32
C ARG A 22 -18.19 3.14 -9.75
N ALA A 23 -18.72 2.19 -10.53
CA ALA A 23 -19.74 1.26 -10.06
C ALA A 23 -19.15 0.31 -9.01
N ILE A 24 -18.02 -0.32 -9.33
CA ILE A 24 -17.31 -1.25 -8.42
C ILE A 24 -16.98 -0.58 -7.09
N SER A 25 -16.45 0.65 -7.14
CA SER A 25 -16.13 1.44 -5.94
C SER A 25 -17.36 1.67 -5.03
N ARG A 26 -18.53 1.93 -5.62
CA ARG A 26 -19.79 2.11 -4.86
C ARG A 26 -20.30 0.79 -4.31
N ASP A 27 -20.36 -0.25 -5.14
CA ASP A 27 -20.90 -1.56 -4.80
C ASP A 27 -20.10 -2.19 -3.64
N MET A 28 -18.77 -2.15 -3.73
CA MET A 28 -17.88 -2.77 -2.76
C MET A 28 -17.45 -1.85 -1.62
N LYS A 29 -17.83 -0.56 -1.65
CA LYS A 29 -17.40 0.48 -0.69
C LYS A 29 -15.86 0.59 -0.58
N ILE A 30 -15.18 0.42 -1.71
CA ILE A 30 -13.72 0.53 -1.84
C ILE A 30 -13.38 1.83 -2.57
N SER A 31 -12.25 2.45 -2.21
CA SER A 31 -11.82 3.68 -2.90
C SER A 31 -11.60 3.44 -4.39
N ARG A 32 -12.02 4.40 -5.23
CA ARG A 32 -11.83 4.33 -6.68
C ARG A 32 -10.35 4.16 -7.05
N ASP A 33 -9.45 4.79 -6.31
CA ASP A 33 -8.01 4.70 -6.57
C ASP A 33 -7.49 3.28 -6.34
N THR A 34 -8.00 2.61 -5.30
CA THR A 34 -7.68 1.21 -5.05
C THR A 34 -8.21 0.28 -6.15
N VAL A 35 -9.46 0.50 -6.61
CA VAL A 35 -10.03 -0.23 -7.74
C VAL A 35 -9.17 -0.01 -9.00
N SER A 36 -8.83 1.23 -9.31
CA SER A 36 -8.00 1.57 -10.48
C SER A 36 -6.61 0.98 -10.38
N LYS A 37 -6.00 0.94 -9.19
CA LYS A 37 -4.68 0.35 -8.96
C LYS A 37 -4.68 -1.13 -9.37
N TYR A 38 -5.60 -1.92 -8.83
CA TYR A 38 -5.61 -3.36 -9.10
C TYR A 38 -5.97 -3.72 -10.54
N ILE A 39 -6.83 -2.93 -11.19
CA ILE A 39 -7.12 -3.11 -12.62
C ILE A 39 -5.86 -2.87 -13.46
N LYS A 40 -5.18 -1.73 -13.25
CA LYS A 40 -3.97 -1.38 -14.01
C LYS A 40 -2.82 -2.35 -13.77
N GLU A 41 -2.63 -2.80 -12.53
CA GLU A 41 -1.63 -3.81 -12.19
C GLU A 41 -1.90 -5.12 -12.94
N PHE A 42 -3.16 -5.53 -13.04
CA PHE A 42 -3.52 -6.72 -13.80
C PHE A 42 -3.31 -6.54 -15.30
N GLU A 43 -3.78 -5.42 -15.88
CA GLU A 43 -3.61 -5.11 -17.31
C GLU A 43 -2.12 -5.11 -17.71
N SER A 44 -1.27 -4.45 -16.92
CA SER A 44 0.17 -4.38 -17.18
C SER A 44 0.85 -5.75 -17.10
N LYS A 45 0.47 -6.60 -16.14
CA LYS A 45 1.00 -7.97 -16.05
C LYS A 45 0.47 -8.87 -17.17
N ASN A 46 -0.78 -8.67 -17.57
CA ASN A 46 -1.37 -9.43 -18.68
C ASN A 46 -0.71 -9.08 -20.02
N GLU A 47 -0.35 -7.81 -20.22
CA GLU A 47 0.45 -7.36 -21.37
C GLU A 47 1.83 -8.04 -21.38
N GLN A 48 2.55 -7.99 -20.25
CA GLN A 48 3.84 -8.70 -20.11
C GLN A 48 3.71 -10.20 -20.38
N LEU A 49 2.64 -10.84 -19.90
CA LEU A 49 2.41 -12.27 -20.14
C LEU A 49 2.16 -12.57 -21.62
N ASN A 50 1.43 -11.71 -22.33
CA ASN A 50 1.22 -11.84 -23.77
C ASN A 50 2.53 -11.66 -24.56
N ASP A 51 3.38 -10.72 -24.16
CA ASP A 51 4.69 -10.51 -24.78
C ASP A 51 5.59 -11.75 -24.61
N LEU A 52 5.54 -12.37 -23.43
CA LEU A 52 6.33 -13.57 -23.09
C LEU A 52 5.80 -14.84 -23.75
N ALA A 53 4.49 -14.90 -24.08
CA ALA A 53 3.85 -16.06 -24.69
C ALA A 53 4.33 -16.36 -26.13
N GLY A 54 5.01 -15.41 -26.78
CA GLY A 54 5.62 -15.64 -28.10
C GLY A 54 6.75 -16.68 -28.12
N ASP A 55 7.32 -17.00 -26.96
CA ASP A 55 8.40 -17.99 -26.80
C ASP A 55 8.24 -18.72 -25.44
N GLU A 56 7.10 -19.40 -25.27
CA GLU A 56 6.66 -20.01 -24.01
C GLU A 56 7.71 -20.91 -23.35
N GLU A 57 8.47 -21.70 -24.11
CA GLU A 57 9.41 -22.66 -23.56
C GLU A 57 10.60 -21.96 -22.86
N LYS A 58 11.06 -20.85 -23.44
CA LYS A 58 12.13 -20.01 -22.91
C LYS A 58 11.66 -19.16 -21.73
N ASN A 59 10.42 -18.68 -21.78
CA ASN A 59 9.87 -17.74 -20.81
C ASN A 59 9.02 -18.41 -19.71
N ARG A 60 8.94 -19.75 -19.70
CA ARG A 60 8.09 -20.53 -18.79
C ARG A 60 8.24 -20.14 -17.32
N SER A 61 9.47 -19.94 -16.85
CA SER A 61 9.74 -19.56 -15.46
C SER A 61 9.23 -18.16 -15.13
N GLU A 62 9.35 -17.22 -16.07
CA GLU A 62 8.91 -15.83 -15.91
C GLU A 62 7.38 -15.75 -15.93
N ILE A 63 6.73 -16.51 -16.81
CA ILE A 63 5.27 -16.67 -16.86
C ILE A 63 4.73 -17.21 -15.53
N LEU A 64 5.35 -18.25 -14.97
CA LEU A 64 4.92 -18.83 -13.69
C LEU A 64 5.05 -17.84 -12.53
N LEU A 65 6.16 -17.09 -12.46
CA LEU A 65 6.36 -16.05 -11.44
C LEU A 65 5.31 -14.94 -11.55
N LEU A 66 4.96 -14.52 -12.77
CA LEU A 66 3.97 -13.48 -12.99
C LEU A 66 2.57 -13.93 -12.55
N ILE A 67 2.19 -15.17 -12.88
CA ILE A 67 0.92 -15.79 -12.43
C ILE A 67 0.88 -15.87 -10.91
N GLU A 68 1.97 -16.32 -10.27
CA GLU A 68 2.06 -16.38 -8.81
C GLU A 68 1.89 -14.98 -8.18
N GLU A 69 2.55 -13.96 -8.75
CA GLU A 69 2.44 -12.60 -8.28
C GLU A 69 1.01 -12.04 -8.44
N MET A 70 0.32 -12.37 -9.53
CA MET A 70 -1.07 -11.99 -9.77
C MET A 70 -2.02 -12.63 -8.74
N ALA A 71 -1.82 -13.90 -8.41
CA ALA A 71 -2.60 -14.66 -7.44
C ALA A 71 -2.25 -14.34 -5.98
N SER A 72 -1.09 -13.71 -5.74
CA SER A 72 -0.62 -13.39 -4.39
C SER A 72 -1.51 -12.35 -3.69
N LYS A 73 -1.46 -12.39 -2.35
CA LYS A 73 -2.16 -11.44 -1.47
C LYS A 73 -1.75 -10.00 -1.80
N PRO A 74 -2.68 -9.03 -1.72
CA PRO A 74 -2.36 -7.64 -1.99
C PRO A 74 -1.24 -7.13 -1.06
N LYS A 75 -0.09 -6.76 -1.63
CA LYS A 75 1.04 -6.21 -0.87
C LYS A 75 0.87 -4.70 -0.73
N TYR A 76 0.84 -4.22 0.50
CA TYR A 76 0.81 -2.78 0.77
C TYR A 76 2.21 -2.20 0.58
N ASP A 77 2.35 -1.26 -0.35
CA ASP A 77 3.60 -0.52 -0.55
C ASP A 77 3.68 0.64 0.44
N THR A 78 4.46 0.48 1.51
CA THR A 78 4.75 1.55 2.47
C THR A 78 5.89 2.47 2.03
N SER A 79 6.54 2.22 0.89
CA SER A 79 7.75 2.93 0.45
C SER A 79 7.50 4.43 0.24
N ASN A 80 6.31 4.77 -0.27
CA ASN A 80 5.87 6.16 -0.47
C ASN A 80 5.25 6.81 0.79
N ARG A 81 5.23 6.11 1.93
CA ARG A 81 4.77 6.70 3.19
C ARG A 81 5.86 7.60 3.75
N ASN A 82 5.93 8.83 3.25
CA ASN A 82 6.57 9.91 4.00
C ASN A 82 5.82 10.08 5.33
N LYS A 83 6.54 10.05 6.46
CA LYS A 83 5.98 10.34 7.80
C LYS A 83 5.43 11.77 7.77
N THR A 84 4.15 11.93 7.46
CA THR A 84 3.52 13.24 7.19
C THR A 84 3.38 14.13 8.44
N LYS A 85 3.87 13.69 9.60
CA LYS A 85 3.80 14.44 10.87
C LYS A 85 5.07 14.35 11.71
N LEU A 86 6.23 14.05 11.11
CA LEU A 86 7.53 14.17 11.78
C LEU A 86 8.38 15.19 11.03
N THR A 87 7.91 16.43 10.95
CA THR A 87 8.74 17.56 10.52
C THR A 87 9.87 17.78 11.52
N ASP A 88 10.99 18.36 11.06
CA ASP A 88 12.13 18.68 11.93
C ASP A 88 11.71 19.53 13.14
N ASP A 89 10.68 20.37 12.98
CA ASP A 89 10.07 21.14 14.07
C ASP A 89 9.45 20.24 15.16
N VAL A 90 8.79 19.15 14.78
CA VAL A 90 8.21 18.19 15.73
C VAL A 90 9.32 17.46 16.48
N ILE A 91 10.40 17.07 15.78
CA ILE A 91 11.58 16.44 16.40
C ILE A 91 12.25 17.41 17.37
N LYS A 92 12.41 18.68 16.98
CA LYS A 92 12.98 19.74 17.80
C LYS A 92 12.15 19.99 19.06
N ASN A 93 10.82 19.99 18.94
CA ASN A 93 9.92 20.15 20.08
C ASN A 93 9.98 18.94 21.04
N ILE A 94 10.03 17.71 20.50
CA ILE A 94 10.21 16.50 21.33
C ILE A 94 11.53 16.56 22.09
N ARG A 95 12.64 16.93 21.43
CA ARG A 95 13.95 17.11 22.09
C ARG A 95 13.91 18.18 23.17
N LYS A 96 13.33 19.35 22.87
CA LYS A 96 13.15 20.43 23.83
C LYS A 96 12.39 19.99 25.09
N LEU A 97 11.33 19.19 24.92
CA LEU A 97 10.56 18.66 26.04
C LEU A 97 11.37 17.63 26.85
N ILE A 98 12.14 16.76 26.20
CA ILE A 98 13.03 15.80 26.87
C ILE A 98 14.12 16.53 27.66
N ASP A 99 14.72 17.57 27.10
CA ASP A 99 15.77 18.37 27.75
C ASP A 99 15.23 19.20 28.93
N LEU A 100 13.93 19.50 28.96
CA LEU A 100 13.25 20.20 30.06
C LEU A 100 12.90 19.27 31.25
N ILE A 101 12.81 17.96 31.03
CA ILE A 101 12.53 16.97 32.09
C ILE A 101 13.58 17.01 33.23
N PRO A 102 14.91 17.09 32.97
CA PRO A 102 15.89 17.18 34.04
C PRO A 102 15.79 18.48 34.88
N TYR A 103 15.36 19.60 34.29
CA TYR A 103 15.25 20.88 35.03
C TYR A 103 14.01 20.95 35.93
N ALA A 104 12.96 20.19 35.61
CA ALA A 104 11.77 20.10 36.45
C ALA A 104 12.06 19.31 37.74
N LEU A 105 12.94 18.31 37.71
CA LEU A 105 13.26 17.51 38.90
C LEU A 105 14.24 18.21 39.85
N THR A 106 15.16 19.03 39.32
CA THR A 106 16.13 19.78 40.16
C THR A 106 15.55 20.99 40.88
N THR A 107 14.41 21.53 40.41
CA THR A 107 13.74 22.66 41.08
C THR A 107 12.84 22.23 42.24
N TYR A 108 12.35 20.98 42.26
CA TYR A 108 11.60 20.43 43.40
C TYR A 108 12.51 19.95 44.55
N ASP A 109 13.75 19.55 44.27
CA ASP A 109 14.70 19.09 45.30
C ASP A 109 15.39 20.23 46.08
N LEU A 110 15.21 21.50 45.70
CA LEU A 110 15.83 22.65 46.42
C LEU A 110 14.93 23.30 47.49
N HIS A 111 13.73 22.76 47.76
CA HIS A 111 12.81 23.27 48.80
C HIS A 111 12.53 22.28 49.94
N ILE A 112 13.31 21.19 50.03
CA ILE A 112 13.30 20.29 51.20
C ILE A 112 14.68 20.33 51.84
N HIS A 113 14.95 21.38 52.61
CA HIS A 113 15.83 21.41 53.79
C HIS A 113 15.67 22.77 54.49
#